data_AF-A0A1E5KVK6-F1
#
_entry.id   AF-A0A1E5KVK6-F1
#
_cell.length_a   1.000
_cell.length_b   1.000
_cell.length_c   1.000
_cell.angle_alpha   90.00
_cell.angle_beta   90.00
_cell.angle_gamma   90.00
#
_symmetry.space_group_name_H-M   'P 1'
#
loop_
_entity.id
_entity.type
_entity.pdbx_description
1 polymer ?
#
loop_
_entity_poly.entity_id
_entity_poly.type
_entity_poly.pdbx_seq_one_letter_code
_entity_poly.pdbx_strand_id
1 'polypeptide(L)'
;MDETTGTIYRRRKIEVEPVFGHLKAHLAFHRFHLRGKLGAKIDVGLALMALNLRKLGKHMERKALSKEKTETILIIIVKIVSVFYK
;
A
#
# COMPACT_ATOMS: atom_id res chain seq x y z
N MET A 1 -19.65 5.47 30.19
CA MET A 1 -19.50 4.76 28.91
C MET A 1 -18.49 3.66 29.13
N ASP A 2 -18.80 2.43 28.77
CA ASP A 2 -17.96 1.26 29.02
C ASP A 2 -16.58 1.44 28.35
N GLU A 3 -15.49 1.43 29.12
CA GLU A 3 -14.11 1.68 28.66
C GLU A 3 -13.70 0.75 27.51
N THR A 4 -14.26 -0.47 27.51
CA THR A 4 -14.08 -1.47 26.45
C THR A 4 -14.61 -1.00 25.10
N THR A 5 -15.73 -0.27 25.07
CA THR A 5 -16.30 0.25 23.82
C THR A 5 -15.46 1.42 23.28
N GLY A 6 -14.93 2.26 24.18
CA GLY A 6 -14.06 3.39 23.81
C GLY A 6 -12.73 2.95 23.18
N THR A 7 -12.11 1.89 23.72
CA THR A 7 -10.85 1.35 23.19
C THR A 7 -11.04 0.73 21.80
N ILE A 8 -12.11 -0.03 21.58
CA ILE A 8 -12.45 -0.61 20.27
C ILE A 8 -12.71 0.49 19.24
N TYR A 9 -13.47 1.51 19.61
CA TYR A 9 -13.77 2.63 18.71
C TYR A 9 -12.49 3.38 18.30
N ARG A 10 -11.59 3.65 19.25
CA ARG A 10 -10.30 4.31 18.97
C ARG A 10 -9.44 3.49 18.00
N ARG A 11 -9.39 2.18 18.19
CA ARG A 11 -8.65 1.27 17.28
C ARG A 11 -9.23 1.27 15.87
N ARG A 12 -10.57 1.25 15.75
CA ARG A 12 -11.25 1.32 14.44
C ARG A 12 -10.98 2.64 13.71
N LYS A 13 -10.91 3.75 14.44
CA LYS A 13 -10.56 5.05 13.87
C LYS A 13 -9.19 5.05 13.19
N ILE A 14 -8.24 4.30 13.76
CA ILE A 14 -6.87 4.18 13.23
C ILE A 14 -6.82 3.20 12.06
N GLU A 15 -7.52 2.06 12.15
CA GLU A 15 -7.36 0.98 11.18
C GLU A 15 -8.36 1.04 10.01
N VAL A 16 -9.65 1.28 10.28
CA VAL A 16 -10.71 1.13 9.26
C VAL A 16 -10.98 2.43 8.51
N GLU A 17 -10.91 3.57 9.19
CA GLU A 17 -11.19 4.89 8.59
C GLU A 17 -10.23 5.22 7.42
N PRO A 18 -8.90 4.96 7.51
CA PRO A 18 -8.00 5.20 6.39
C PRO A 18 -8.30 4.34 5.17
N VAL A 19 -8.76 3.09 5.37
CA VAL A 19 -9.12 2.19 4.25
C VAL A 19 -10.31 2.74 3.48
N PHE A 20 -11.34 3.22 4.18
CA PHE A 20 -12.49 3.87 3.55
C PHE A 20 -12.12 5.21 2.88
N GLY A 21 -11.23 5.98 3.50
CA GLY A 21 -10.67 7.19 2.89
C GLY A 21 -9.96 6.89 1.58
N HIS A 22 -9.11 5.86 1.55
CA HIS A 22 -8.41 5.42 0.35
C HIS A 22 -9.35 4.92 -0.74
N LEU A 23 -10.38 4.14 -0.38
CA LEU A 23 -11.40 3.68 -1.34
C LEU A 23 -12.10 4.87 -2.03
N LYS A 24 -12.50 5.88 -1.27
CA LYS A 24 -13.15 7.08 -1.81
C LYS A 24 -12.19 7.92 -2.65
N ALA A 25 -10.99 8.20 -2.15
CA ALA A 25 -10.05 9.10 -2.81
C ALA A 25 -9.41 8.50 -4.07
N HIS A 26 -9.20 7.18 -4.10
CA HIS A 26 -8.41 6.55 -5.18
C HIS A 26 -9.21 5.72 -6.16
N LEU A 27 -10.34 5.16 -5.73
CA LEU A 27 -11.22 4.37 -6.59
C LEU A 27 -12.55 5.07 -6.86
N ALA A 28 -12.71 6.33 -6.39
CA ALA A 28 -13.97 7.06 -6.44
C ALA A 28 -15.17 6.22 -5.95
N PHE A 29 -14.93 5.35 -4.96
CA PHE A 29 -15.92 4.38 -4.50
C PHE A 29 -16.97 5.06 -3.61
N HIS A 30 -17.94 5.72 -4.25
CA HIS A 30 -18.98 6.52 -3.59
C HIS A 30 -20.32 5.80 -3.54
N ARG A 31 -20.54 4.82 -4.43
CA ARG A 31 -21.76 4.01 -4.48
C ARG A 31 -21.44 2.56 -4.82
N PHE A 32 -22.29 1.66 -4.34
CA PHE A 32 -22.33 0.28 -4.80
C PHE A 32 -22.97 0.19 -6.19
N HIS A 33 -22.40 -0.63 -7.05
CA HIS A 33 -22.94 -0.92 -8.37
C HIS A 33 -23.90 -2.11 -8.32
N LEU A 34 -23.58 -3.12 -7.50
CA LEU A 34 -24.40 -4.30 -7.33
C LEU A 34 -25.36 -4.15 -6.13
N ARG A 35 -26.59 -4.64 -6.29
CA ARG A 35 -27.60 -4.61 -5.22
C ARG A 35 -27.56 -5.87 -4.36
N GLY A 36 -28.04 -5.73 -3.12
CA GLY A 36 -28.08 -6.83 -2.15
C GLY A 36 -26.74 -7.09 -1.45
N LYS A 37 -26.80 -7.87 -0.36
CA LYS A 37 -25.63 -8.15 0.51
C LYS A 37 -24.48 -8.81 -0.24
N LEU A 38 -24.80 -9.72 -1.16
CA LEU A 38 -23.79 -10.40 -1.98
C LEU A 38 -23.11 -9.42 -2.96
N GLY A 39 -23.90 -8.58 -3.62
CA GLY A 39 -23.38 -7.54 -4.52
C GLY A 39 -22.43 -6.57 -3.82
N ALA A 40 -22.85 -6.05 -2.66
CA ALA A 40 -21.99 -5.17 -1.86
C ALA A 40 -20.68 -5.85 -1.44
N LYS A 41 -20.71 -7.15 -1.10
CA LYS A 41 -19.50 -7.91 -0.75
C LYS A 41 -18.53 -8.02 -1.92
N ILE A 42 -19.05 -8.24 -3.13
CA ILE A 42 -18.24 -8.32 -4.37
C ILE A 42 -17.61 -6.97 -4.66
N ASP A 43 -18.41 -5.89 -4.66
CA ASP A 43 -17.93 -4.53 -4.95
C ASP A 43 -16.82 -4.10 -3.97
N VAL A 44 -17.02 -4.29 -2.66
CA VAL A 44 -15.97 -4.00 -1.66
C VAL A 44 -14.75 -4.88 -1.88
N GLY A 45 -14.94 -6.19 -2.13
CA GLY A 45 -13.84 -7.13 -2.35
C GLY A 45 -12.96 -6.73 -3.53
N LEU A 46 -13.56 -6.36 -4.65
CA LEU A 46 -12.87 -5.88 -5.84
C LEU A 46 -12.11 -4.57 -5.56
N ALA A 47 -12.75 -3.62 -4.89
CA ALA A 47 -12.12 -2.34 -4.58
C ALA A 47 -10.91 -2.52 -3.64
N LEU A 48 -11.02 -3.38 -2.64
CA LEU A 48 -9.89 -3.73 -1.77
C LEU A 48 -8.77 -4.45 -2.51
N MET A 49 -9.10 -5.34 -3.45
CA MET A 49 -8.11 -6.03 -4.28
C MET A 49 -7.34 -5.04 -5.15
N ALA A 50 -8.03 -4.09 -5.78
CA ALA A 50 -7.39 -3.02 -6.56
C ALA A 50 -6.44 -2.17 -5.69
N LEU A 51 -6.84 -1.81 -4.47
CA LEU A 51 -5.97 -1.09 -3.53
C LEU A 51 -4.72 -1.90 -3.15
N ASN A 52 -4.88 -3.20 -2.90
CA ASN A 52 -3.78 -4.09 -2.57
C ASN A 52 -2.79 -4.24 -3.73
N LEU A 53 -3.26 -4.40 -4.96
CA LEU A 53 -2.43 -4.46 -6.16
C LEU A 53 -1.63 -3.17 -6.35
N ARG A 54 -2.26 -2.02 -6.14
CA ARG A 54 -1.56 -0.72 -6.21
C ARG A 54 -0.48 -0.59 -5.13
N LYS A 55 -0.75 -1.07 -3.92
CA LYS A 55 0.24 -1.10 -2.82
C LYS A 55 1.42 -2.02 -3.17
N LEU A 56 1.14 -3.16 -3.80
CA LEU A 56 2.15 -4.10 -4.27
C LEU A 56 3.04 -3.47 -5.35
N GLY A 57 2.46 -2.80 -6.35
CA GLY A 57 3.22 -2.08 -7.40
C GLY A 57 4.21 -1.08 -6.81
N LYS A 58 3.75 -0.19 -5.90
CA LYS A 58 4.63 0.76 -5.20
C LYS A 58 5.71 0.09 -4.35
N HIS A 59 5.45 -1.09 -3.81
CA HIS A 59 6.45 -1.84 -3.07
C HIS A 59 7.52 -2.40 -4.01
N MET A 60 7.12 -2.95 -5.16
CA MET A 60 8.02 -3.44 -6.19
C MET A 60 8.89 -2.32 -6.78
N GLU A 61 8.31 -1.16 -7.09
CA GLU A 61 9.04 0.02 -7.58
C GLU A 61 10.13 0.46 -6.60
N ARG A 62 9.81 0.58 -5.31
CA ARG A 62 10.80 0.94 -4.27
C ARG A 62 11.90 -0.11 -4.14
N LYS A 63 11.56 -1.39 -4.25
CA LYS A 63 12.53 -2.48 -4.23
C LYS A 63 13.46 -2.40 -5.44
N ALA A 64 12.93 -2.15 -6.63
CA ALA A 64 13.72 -1.96 -7.85
C ALA A 64 14.69 -0.78 -7.72
N LEU A 65 14.21 0.38 -7.25
CA LEU A 65 15.04 1.57 -7.02
C LEU A 65 16.15 1.30 -5.99
N SER A 66 15.83 0.59 -4.90
CA SER A 66 16.84 0.23 -3.89
C SER A 66 17.92 -0.67 -4.48
N LYS A 67 17.55 -1.59 -5.38
CA LYS A 67 18.50 -2.47 -6.07
C LYS A 67 19.40 -1.68 -7.02
N GLU A 68 18.83 -0.84 -7.88
CA GLU A 68 19.61 0.02 -8.79
C GLU A 68 20.61 0.91 -8.05
N LYS A 69 20.18 1.48 -6.91
CA LYS A 69 21.07 2.27 -6.04
C LYS A 69 22.22 1.44 -5.47
N THR A 70 21.99 0.19 -5.06
CA THR A 70 23.07 -0.67 -4.60
C THR A 70 24.03 -1.07 -5.72
N GLU A 71 23.53 -1.38 -6.92
CA GLU A 71 24.37 -1.74 -8.07
C GLU A 71 25.26 -0.57 -8.50
N THR A 72 24.71 0.65 -8.55
CA THR A 72 25.47 1.86 -8.90
C THR A 72 26.59 2.15 -7.88
N ILE A 73 26.31 2.00 -6.58
CA ILE A 73 27.32 2.13 -5.53
C ILE A 73 28.43 1.08 -5.70
N LEU A 74 28.07 -0.18 -5.95
CA LEU A 74 29.05 -1.27 -6.16
C LEU A 74 29.96 -0.99 -7.37
N ILE A 75 29.40 -0.54 -8.50
CA ILE A 75 30.17 -0.19 -9.70
C ILE A 75 31.17 0.93 -9.40
N ILE A 76 30.74 1.96 -8.67
CA ILE A 76 31.62 3.08 -8.27
C ILE A 76 32.77 2.56 -7.39
N ILE A 77 32.47 1.73 -6.40
CA ILE A 77 33.49 1.14 -5.50
C ILE A 77 34.50 0.32 -6.30
N VAL A 78 34.05 -0.58 -7.18
CA VAL A 78 34.93 -1.40 -8.02
C VAL A 78 35.81 -0.52 -8.91
N LYS A 79 35.25 0.55 -9.48
CA LYS A 79 36.01 1.49 -10.32
C LYS A 79 37.08 2.24 -9.53
N ILE A 80 36.76 2.69 -8.31
CA ILE A 80 37.71 3.35 -7.41
C ILE A 80 38.84 2.39 -7.04
N VAL A 81 38.51 1.18 -6.58
CA VAL A 81 39.49 0.14 -6.25
C VAL A 81 40.38 -0.16 -7.47
N SER A 82 39.80 -0.33 -8.65
CA SER A 82 40.59 -0.56 -9.87
C SER A 82 41.54 0.58 -10.24
N VAL A 83 41.26 1.82 -9.84
CA VAL A 83 42.18 2.96 -10.03
C VAL A 83 43.34 2.90 -9.03
N PHE A 84 43.09 2.46 -7.80
CA PHE A 84 44.11 2.36 -6.75
C PHE A 84 45.02 1.13 -6.88
N TYR A 85 44.55 0.06 -7.51
CA TYR A 85 45.32 -1.17 -7.77
C TYR A 85 45.88 -1.24 -9.20
N LYS A 86 45.85 -0.13 -9.94
CA LYS A 86 46.52 0.05 -11.23
C LYS A 86 47.86 0.75 -11.01
#